data_AF-A0A2N0NJK7-F1
#
_entry.id   AF-A0A2N0NJK7-F1
#
_cell.length_a   1.000
_cell.length_b   1.000
_cell.length_c   1.000
_cell.angle_alpha   90.00
_cell.angle_beta   90.00
_cell.angle_gamma   90.00
#
_symmetry.space_group_name_H-M   'P 1'
#
loop_
_entity.id
_entity.type
_entity.pdbx_description
1 polymer ?
#
loop_
_entity_poly.entity_id
_entity_poly.type
_entity_poly.pdbx_seq_one_letter_code
_entity_poly.pdbx_strand_id
1 'polypeptide(L)' 'VQDPKHAKKTARNAIISGARLLTFGISSVRYDHLLTLIKQHDSIMYKNDVIKLDKQDDAAAYRTF' A
#
# COMPACT_ATOMS: atom_id res chain seq x y z
N VAL A 1 -22.44 -4.85 0.64
CA VAL A 1 -21.53 -3.72 0.94
C VAL A 1 -20.13 -4.29 1.19
N GLN A 2 -19.08 -3.80 0.53
CA GLN A 2 -17.72 -4.28 0.78
C GLN A 2 -17.22 -3.74 2.12
N ASP A 3 -16.59 -4.60 2.91
CA ASP A 3 -15.97 -4.20 4.18
C ASP A 3 -14.81 -3.21 3.90
N PRO A 4 -14.77 -2.05 4.59
CA PRO A 4 -13.71 -1.06 4.41
C PRO A 4 -12.28 -1.62 4.56
N LYS A 5 -12.09 -2.66 5.38
CA LYS A 5 -10.79 -3.35 5.53
C LYS A 5 -10.39 -4.07 4.25
N HIS A 6 -11.36 -4.64 3.54
CA HIS A 6 -11.13 -5.37 2.29
C HIS A 6 -10.85 -4.41 1.13
N ALA A 7 -11.42 -3.21 1.14
CA ALA A 7 -11.08 -2.16 0.18
C ALA A 7 -9.61 -1.73 0.30
N LYS A 8 -9.12 -1.46 1.53
CA LYS A 8 -7.70 -1.12 1.77
C LYS A 8 -6.75 -2.21 1.29
N LYS A 9 -7.06 -3.47 1.63
CA LYS A 9 -6.27 -4.64 1.20
C LYS A 9 -6.23 -4.77 -0.32
N THR A 10 -7.37 -4.55 -0.99
CA THR A 10 -7.49 -4.62 -2.44
C THR A 10 -6.69 -3.51 -3.13
N ALA A 11 -6.83 -2.26 -2.66
CA ALA A 11 -6.07 -1.13 -3.18
C ALA A 11 -4.55 -1.34 -3.00
N ARG A 12 -4.13 -1.82 -1.82
CA ARG A 12 -2.72 -2.12 -1.54
C ARG A 12 -2.17 -3.19 -2.47
N ASN A 13 -2.87 -4.31 -2.61
CA ASN A 13 -2.47 -5.39 -3.51
C ASN A 13 -2.37 -4.90 -4.96
N ALA A 14 -3.33 -4.09 -5.41
CA ALA A 14 -3.32 -3.53 -6.76
C ALA A 14 -2.11 -2.62 -7.02
N ILE A 15 -1.68 -1.79 -6.05
CA ILE A 15 -0.48 -0.95 -6.19
C ILE A 15 0.80 -1.80 -6.21
N ILE A 16 0.91 -2.79 -5.33
CA ILE A 16 2.17 -3.52 -5.14
C ILE A 16 2.39 -4.60 -6.21
N SER A 17 1.36 -5.37 -6.58
CA SER A 17 1.54 -6.48 -7.53
C SER A 17 1.20 -6.12 -8.98
N GLY A 18 0.35 -5.11 -9.20
CA GLY A 18 -0.30 -4.90 -10.50
C GLY A 18 -0.09 -3.49 -11.07
N ALA A 19 -1.09 -2.64 -10.89
CA ALA A 19 -1.24 -1.35 -11.54
C ALA A 19 -0.07 -0.38 -11.28
N ARG A 20 0.64 -0.53 -10.15
CA ARG A 20 1.76 0.34 -9.70
C ARG A 20 1.42 1.83 -9.54
N LEU A 21 0.20 2.22 -9.88
CA LEU A 21 -0.42 3.52 -9.76
C LEU A 21 -1.93 3.29 -9.57
N LEU A 22 -2.50 3.83 -8.50
CA LEU A 22 -3.94 3.95 -8.32
C LEU A 22 -4.33 5.42 -8.26
N THR A 23 -5.42 5.78 -8.92
CA THR A 23 -6.00 7.11 -8.91
C THR A 23 -7.39 7.08 -8.27
N PHE A 24 -7.60 7.98 -7.32
CA PHE A 24 -8.87 8.19 -6.65
C PHE A 24 -9.24 9.67 -6.82
N GLY A 25 -10.00 9.98 -7.87
CA GLY A 25 -10.27 11.36 -8.27
C GLY A 25 -8.96 12.09 -8.60
N ILE A 26 -8.65 13.13 -7.84
CA ILE A 26 -7.44 13.95 -8.01
C ILE A 26 -6.21 13.40 -7.27
N SER A 27 -6.40 12.42 -6.39
CA SER A 27 -5.33 11.83 -5.59
C SER A 27 -4.78 10.59 -6.29
N SER A 28 -3.48 10.36 -6.15
CA SER A 28 -2.85 9.14 -6.67
C SER A 28 -1.86 8.55 -5.69
N VAL A 29 -1.78 7.22 -5.69
CA VAL A 29 -0.78 6.47 -4.92
C VAL A 29 0.04 5.66 -5.89
N ARG A 30 1.36 5.85 -5.85
CA ARG A 30 2.31 5.18 -6.73
C ARG A 30 3.27 4.30 -5.96
N TYR A 31 3.65 3.19 -6.58
CA TYR A 31 4.59 2.24 -6.00
C TYR A 31 5.98 2.86 -5.75
N ASP A 32 6.48 3.73 -6.63
CA ASP A 32 7.76 4.43 -6.42
C ASP A 32 7.75 5.37 -5.21
N HIS A 33 6.60 5.99 -4.95
CA HIS A 33 6.42 6.86 -3.79
C HIS A 33 6.49 6.02 -2.51
N LEU A 34 5.80 4.87 -2.47
CA LEU A 34 5.89 3.92 -1.35
C LEU A 34 7.33 3.41 -1.15
N LEU A 35 8.05 3.09 -2.23
CA LEU A 35 9.46 2.70 -2.17
C LEU A 35 10.39 3.80 -1.64
N THR A 36 10.04 5.07 -1.86
CA THR A 36 10.79 6.20 -1.31
C THR A 36 10.50 6.36 0.17
N LEU A 37 9.23 6.26 0.57
CA LEU A 37 8.80 6.37 1.97
C LEU A 37 9.45 5.30 2.86
N ILE A 38 9.53 4.04 2.44
CA ILE A 38 10.16 2.98 3.24
C ILE A 38 11.69 3.13 3.41
N LYS A 39 12.32 4.06 2.68
CA LYS A 39 13.76 4.36 2.81
C LYS A 39 14.03 5.48 3.80
N GLN A 40 12.99 6.22 4.21
CA GLN A 40 13.12 7.28 5.21
C GLN A 40 13.30 6.68 6.60
N HIS A 41 14.07 7.36 7.45
CA HIS A 41 14.38 6.91 8.81
C HIS A 41 13.16 6.92 9.76
N ASP A 42 12.19 7.76 9.46
CA ASP A 42 10.96 8.06 10.17
C ASP A 42 9.73 7.41 9.52
N SER A 43 9.96 6.43 8.64
CA SER A 43 8.89 5.74 7.94
C SER A 43 8.01 4.96 8.90
N ILE A 44 6.70 5.19 8.81
CA ILE A 44 5.69 4.36 9.47
C ILE A 44 5.53 2.99 8.80
N MET A 45 6.03 2.83 7.57
CA MET A 45 5.94 1.59 6.79
C MET A 45 7.23 0.79 6.86
N TYR A 46 7.10 -0.52 7.02
CA TYR A 46 8.23 -1.43 7.00
C TYR A 46 8.61 -1.81 5.57
N LYS A 47 9.87 -2.18 5.33
CA LYS A 47 10.32 -2.70 4.03
C LYS A 47 9.50 -3.92 3.57
N ASN A 48 9.06 -4.75 4.51
CA ASN A 48 8.22 -5.92 4.24
C ASN A 48 6.77 -5.54 3.87
N ASP A 49 6.34 -4.32 4.19
CA ASP A 49 5.03 -3.82 3.77
C ASP A 49 5.00 -3.55 2.25
N VAL A 50 6.15 -3.49 1.58
CA VAL A 50 6.27 -3.12 0.15
C VAL A 50 7.02 -4.15 -0.71
N ILE A 51 8.17 -4.68 -0.26
CA ILE A 51 9.08 -5.48 -1.11
C ILE A 51 8.93 -7.01 -0.92
N LYS A 52 8.52 -7.47 0.26
CA LYS A 52 8.30 -8.90 0.57
C LYS A 52 6.93 -9.08 1.23
N LEU A 53 5.92 -8.78 0.44
CA LEU A 53 4.53 -8.67 0.86
C LEU A 53 3.96 -10.00 1.37
N ASP A 54 3.55 -10.04 2.63
CA ASP A 54 2.49 -10.94 3.06
C ASP A 54 1.14 -10.35 2.62
N LYS A 55 0.51 -11.01 1.65
CA LYS A 55 -0.78 -10.58 1.05
C LYS A 55 -1.94 -10.70 2.03
N GLN A 56 -1.75 -11.38 3.17
CA GLN A 56 -2.76 -11.57 4.19
C GLN A 56 -2.60 -10.59 5.38
N ASP A 57 -1.47 -9.88 5.50
CA ASP A 57 -1.21 -8.89 6.54
C ASP A 57 -2.10 -7.65 6.38
N ASP A 58 -3.19 -7.62 7.15
CA ASP A 58 -4.12 -6.50 7.22
C ASP A 58 -3.50 -5.29 7.94
N ALA A 59 -2.58 -5.48 8.89
CA ALA A 59 -1.94 -4.37 9.59
C ALA A 59 -1.07 -3.54 8.65
N ALA A 60 -0.39 -4.20 7.70
CA ALA A 60 0.34 -3.48 6.67
C ALA A 60 -0.58 -2.71 5.71
N ALA A 61 -1.82 -3.16 5.48
CA ALA A 61 -2.81 -2.38 4.73
C ALA A 61 -3.21 -1.08 5.45
N TYR A 62 -3.29 -1.11 6.78
CA TYR A 62 -3.54 0.08 7.59
C TYR A 62 -2.36 1.05 7.63
N ARG A 63 -1.12 0.57 7.56
CA ARG A 63 0.06 1.45 7.50
C ARG A 63 0.22 2.17 6.16
N THR A 64 -0.38 1.64 5.09
CA THR A 64 -0.34 2.23 3.74
C THR A 64 -1.49 3.20 3.46
N PHE A 65 -2.66 3.04 4.10
CA PHE A 65 -3.90 3.79 3.84
C PHE A 65 -4.68 4.19 5.09
#